data_AF-A0A915LGQ4-F1
#
_entry.id   AF-A0A915LGQ4-F1
#
_cell.length_a   1.000
_cell.length_b   1.000
_cell.length_c   1.000
_cell.angle_alpha   90.00
_cell.angle_beta   90.00
_cell.angle_gamma   90.00
#
_symmetry.space_group_name_H-M   'P 1'
#
loop_
_entity.id
_entity.type
_entity.pdbx_description
1 polymer ?
#
loop_
_entity_poly.entity_id
_entity_poly.type
_entity_poly.pdbx_seq_one_letter_code
_entity_poly.pdbx_strand_id
1 'polypeptide(L)'
;MSQITGEHFIVRSKCIVNATGPFTDSIRLMANPETQPICCPSAGVHIVLPGYYSPANTGLLDPATTDGRVIFFLPWQKMTVAGTTDAHSEVTFSPKPRNSDIEFILNEIRGYLNKNITVRRGDVMSAWSGLRPLVRDPNKSDTKSLARNHIIEVADDSGLVTIAGGKWTTYRHMAQETVDAAIKAHDLKPKNDCITAGLLLEGAHNWDPLLYVHLVQDYGIEVDVAQHLANNYGDRAFVVARLCKMTGKRWPIVGNRLHGEFPFLDAEVDHAMKEYACTTVDVIARRLRIAFLNTYAAHEVLDLVVQIMAKRLNWSRKEMERQLQMARDFINNEMGQEARMQSMSSVPLNLTREEMQAAKERFNQLDRDRKGHITVNDIRRHFREHGNKIDERLLHELLNEVDLNKNGELELAEFFQLYSGLKTGHITQNRLVRYLDEMSVKDVARSGGGF
;
A
#
# COMPACT_ATOMS: atom_id res chain seq x y z
N MET A 1 18.88 -21.69 1.52
CA MET A 1 19.64 -20.47 1.89
C MET A 1 18.71 -19.55 2.65
N SER A 2 19.12 -19.11 3.84
CA SER A 2 18.46 -18.05 4.59
C SER A 2 18.53 -16.75 3.78
N GLN A 3 17.40 -16.12 3.49
CA GLN A 3 17.36 -14.83 2.78
C GLN A 3 17.88 -13.68 3.65
N ILE A 4 18.03 -13.89 4.96
CA ILE A 4 18.51 -12.88 5.91
C ILE A 4 20.02 -13.02 6.13
N THR A 5 20.50 -14.24 6.37
CA THR A 5 21.90 -14.50 6.74
C THR A 5 22.75 -15.04 5.60
N GLY A 6 22.13 -15.51 4.51
CA GLY A 6 22.82 -16.23 3.42
C GLY A 6 23.24 -17.67 3.78
N GLU A 7 22.99 -18.12 5.01
CA GLU A 7 23.42 -19.44 5.45
C GLU A 7 22.58 -20.58 4.85
N HIS A 8 23.21 -21.72 4.62
CA HIS A 8 22.55 -22.94 4.17
C HIS A 8 22.34 -23.89 5.35
N PHE A 9 21.16 -24.48 5.43
CA PHE A 9 20.83 -25.47 6.44
C PHE A 9 19.97 -26.58 5.82
N ILE A 10 20.07 -27.78 6.39
CA ILE A 10 19.33 -28.97 5.96
C ILE A 10 18.15 -29.16 6.91
N VAL A 11 16.95 -29.26 6.36
CA VAL A 11 15.74 -29.63 7.10
C VAL A 11 15.36 -31.05 6.69
N ARG A 12 15.18 -31.93 7.68
CA ARG A 12 14.67 -33.30 7.48
C ARG A 12 13.22 -33.35 7.95
N SER A 13 12.32 -33.83 7.09
CA SER A 13 10.90 -34.03 7.42
C SER A 13 10.42 -35.38 6.92
N LYS A 14 9.30 -35.84 7.49
CA LYS A 14 8.60 -37.06 7.00
C LYS A 14 7.79 -36.80 5.74
N CYS A 15 7.31 -35.57 5.57
CA CYS A 15 6.50 -35.12 4.45
C CYS A 15 6.91 -33.69 4.09
N ILE A 16 6.81 -33.33 2.82
CA ILE A 16 7.03 -31.96 2.32
C ILE A 16 5.74 -31.54 1.61
N VAL A 17 5.19 -30.39 2.02
CA VAL A 17 4.03 -29.77 1.38
C VAL A 17 4.50 -28.53 0.61
N ASN A 18 4.25 -28.51 -0.69
CA ASN A 18 4.41 -27.35 -1.56
C ASN A 18 3.11 -26.54 -1.58
N ALA A 19 3.11 -25.38 -0.91
CA ALA A 19 2.00 -24.42 -0.87
C ALA A 19 2.47 -23.03 -1.30
N THR A 20 3.20 -22.95 -2.42
CA THR A 20 3.92 -21.74 -2.87
C THR A 20 3.12 -20.85 -3.82
N GLY A 21 1.80 -21.06 -3.93
CA GLY A 21 0.89 -20.19 -4.67
C GLY A 21 1.31 -20.07 -6.15
N PRO A 22 1.53 -18.85 -6.69
CA PRO A 22 1.95 -18.69 -8.08
C PRO A 22 3.28 -19.38 -8.43
N PHE A 23 4.11 -19.68 -7.44
CA PHE A 23 5.42 -20.35 -7.60
C PHE A 23 5.34 -21.88 -7.52
N THR A 24 4.12 -22.44 -7.52
CA THR A 24 3.89 -23.89 -7.37
C THR A 24 4.80 -24.72 -8.27
N ASP A 25 4.88 -24.38 -9.56
CA ASP A 25 5.65 -25.15 -10.53
C ASP A 25 7.17 -25.04 -10.32
N SER A 26 7.67 -23.96 -9.71
CA SER A 26 9.09 -23.83 -9.36
C SER A 26 9.53 -24.93 -8.40
N ILE A 27 8.66 -25.35 -7.47
CA ILE A 27 8.97 -26.46 -6.54
C ILE A 27 8.71 -27.82 -7.20
N ARG A 28 7.64 -27.96 -8.00
CA ARG A 28 7.34 -29.22 -8.70
C ARG A 28 8.46 -29.62 -9.66
N LEU A 29 8.97 -28.67 -10.44
CA LEU A 29 10.08 -28.90 -11.38
C LEU A 29 11.42 -29.18 -10.69
N MET A 30 11.61 -28.71 -9.45
CA MET A 30 12.79 -29.10 -8.65
C MET A 30 12.71 -30.56 -8.18
N ALA A 31 11.50 -31.07 -7.91
CA ALA A 31 11.30 -32.47 -7.55
C ALA A 31 11.41 -33.40 -8.77
N ASN A 32 10.79 -33.02 -9.89
CA ASN A 32 10.86 -33.75 -11.15
C ASN A 32 10.81 -32.77 -12.35
N PRO A 33 11.92 -32.61 -13.10
CA PRO A 33 12.00 -31.73 -14.26
C PRO A 33 11.06 -32.07 -15.43
N GLU A 34 10.54 -33.30 -15.52
CA GLU A 34 9.64 -33.73 -16.60
C GLU A 34 8.16 -33.38 -16.33
N THR A 35 7.87 -32.87 -15.14
CA THR A 35 6.52 -32.52 -14.71
C THR A 35 5.93 -31.36 -15.55
N GLN A 36 4.71 -31.53 -16.05
CA GLN A 36 4.01 -30.47 -16.78
C GLN A 36 3.54 -29.34 -15.84
N PRO A 37 3.81 -28.06 -16.16
CA PRO A 37 3.33 -26.93 -15.37
C PRO A 37 1.80 -26.87 -15.29
N ILE A 38 1.26 -26.59 -14.10
CA ILE A 38 -0.19 -26.51 -13.84
C ILE A 38 -0.64 -25.08 -13.51
N CYS A 39 0.28 -24.20 -13.09
CA CYS A 39 -0.04 -22.85 -12.68
C CYS A 39 -0.10 -21.90 -13.88
N CYS A 40 -1.18 -21.14 -13.96
CA CYS A 40 -1.46 -20.10 -14.94
C CYS A 40 -1.66 -18.77 -14.20
N PRO A 41 -0.58 -18.08 -13.80
CA PRO A 41 -0.66 -16.81 -13.10
C PRO A 41 -1.46 -15.74 -13.89
N SER A 42 -2.27 -14.98 -13.15
CA SER A 42 -2.94 -13.78 -13.65
C SER A 42 -2.75 -12.61 -12.69
N ALA A 43 -2.36 -11.45 -13.19
CA ALA A 43 -2.22 -10.23 -12.43
C ALA A 43 -3.56 -9.52 -12.28
N GLY A 44 -3.84 -9.07 -11.05
CA GLY A 44 -4.98 -8.20 -10.75
C GLY A 44 -4.56 -6.96 -10.00
N VAL A 45 -4.98 -5.81 -10.50
CA VAL A 45 -4.68 -4.50 -9.92
C VAL A 45 -5.85 -3.97 -9.11
N HIS A 46 -5.54 -3.35 -7.97
CA HIS A 46 -6.46 -2.48 -7.23
C HIS A 46 -5.86 -1.09 -7.06
N ILE A 47 -6.72 -0.10 -6.90
CA ILE A 47 -6.36 1.27 -6.53
C ILE A 47 -7.03 1.64 -5.21
N VAL A 48 -6.41 2.56 -4.47
CA VAL A 48 -7.02 3.19 -3.29
C VAL A 48 -7.29 4.65 -3.57
N LEU A 49 -8.51 5.07 -3.27
CA LEU A 49 -9.05 6.41 -3.43
C LEU A 49 -9.47 6.98 -2.06
N PRO A 50 -9.65 8.29 -1.93
CA PRO A 50 -10.26 8.91 -0.75
C PRO A 50 -11.57 8.25 -0.32
N GLY A 51 -11.85 8.28 0.98
CA GLY A 51 -13.05 7.69 1.56
C GLY A 51 -14.36 8.26 1.03
N TYR A 52 -14.38 9.52 0.55
CA TYR A 52 -15.59 10.15 0.03
C TYR A 52 -16.14 9.52 -1.25
N TYR A 53 -15.38 8.62 -1.88
CA TYR A 53 -15.85 7.90 -3.05
C TYR A 53 -16.77 6.71 -2.73
N SER A 54 -16.80 6.21 -1.50
CA SER A 54 -17.74 5.15 -1.08
C SER A 54 -18.45 5.49 0.23
N PRO A 55 -19.70 5.04 0.43
CA PRO A 55 -20.32 5.12 1.75
C PRO A 55 -19.56 4.24 2.77
N ALA A 56 -19.43 4.71 4.01
CA ALA A 56 -18.61 4.06 5.03
C ALA A 56 -18.97 2.58 5.31
N ASN A 57 -20.23 2.19 5.11
CA ASN A 57 -20.74 0.86 5.47
C ASN A 57 -21.30 0.08 4.26
N THR A 58 -21.09 0.55 3.03
CA THR A 58 -21.69 -0.05 1.83
C THR A 58 -20.66 -0.17 0.72
N GLY A 59 -20.47 -1.40 0.22
CA GLY A 59 -19.70 -1.65 -0.99
C GLY A 59 -20.59 -1.66 -2.24
N LEU A 60 -20.04 -1.24 -3.38
CA LEU A 60 -20.66 -1.37 -4.69
C LEU A 60 -19.98 -2.50 -5.47
N LEU A 61 -20.79 -3.25 -6.21
CA LEU A 61 -20.36 -4.29 -7.12
C LEU A 61 -20.87 -3.94 -8.52
N ASP A 62 -19.94 -3.76 -9.45
CA ASP A 62 -20.19 -3.82 -10.88
C ASP A 62 -19.96 -5.27 -11.36
N PRO A 63 -21.03 -6.02 -11.70
CA PRO A 63 -20.91 -7.40 -12.14
C PRO A 63 -20.55 -7.53 -13.64
N ALA A 64 -20.56 -6.43 -14.41
CA ALA A 64 -20.33 -6.45 -15.85
C ALA A 64 -19.79 -5.09 -16.33
N THR A 65 -18.48 -4.89 -16.14
CA THR A 65 -17.76 -3.74 -16.71
C THR A 65 -17.88 -3.69 -18.23
N THR A 66 -17.39 -2.62 -18.84
CA THR A 66 -17.38 -2.45 -20.31
C THR A 66 -16.79 -3.63 -21.09
N ASP A 67 -15.93 -4.45 -20.46
CA ASP A 67 -15.34 -5.66 -21.05
C ASP A 67 -15.75 -6.97 -20.36
N GLY A 68 -16.82 -6.96 -19.55
CA GLY A 68 -17.41 -8.15 -18.92
C GLY A 68 -16.69 -8.65 -17.67
N ARG A 69 -15.79 -7.86 -17.09
CA ARG A 69 -15.14 -8.13 -15.80
C ARG A 69 -16.01 -7.64 -14.64
N VAL A 70 -15.52 -7.89 -13.42
CA VAL A 70 -16.18 -7.50 -12.18
C VAL A 70 -15.29 -6.49 -11.44
N ILE A 71 -15.86 -5.35 -11.08
CA ILE A 71 -15.22 -4.36 -10.22
C ILE A 71 -16.01 -4.19 -8.93
N PHE A 72 -15.30 -4.24 -7.82
CA PHE A 72 -15.73 -3.88 -6.49
C PHE A 72 -15.25 -2.47 -6.18
N PHE A 73 -16.08 -1.75 -5.43
CA PHE A 73 -15.73 -0.49 -4.82
C PHE A 73 -16.14 -0.49 -3.36
N LEU A 74 -15.16 -0.66 -2.47
CA LEU A 74 -15.42 -1.03 -1.08
C LEU A 74 -14.81 0.00 -0.12
N PRO A 75 -15.53 0.41 0.94
CA PRO A 75 -14.92 1.17 2.03
C PRO A 75 -13.88 0.30 2.73
N TRP A 76 -12.68 0.84 2.92
CA TRP A 76 -11.57 0.14 3.56
C TRP A 76 -10.67 1.12 4.31
N GLN A 77 -10.55 0.98 5.63
CA GLN A 77 -9.65 1.81 6.47
C GLN A 77 -9.87 3.33 6.28
N LYS A 78 -11.15 3.78 6.27
CA LYS A 78 -11.58 5.17 5.98
C LYS A 78 -11.25 5.67 4.56
N MET A 79 -10.76 4.80 3.71
CA MET A 79 -10.49 5.03 2.29
C MET A 79 -11.45 4.18 1.45
N THR A 80 -11.31 4.24 0.13
CA THR A 80 -12.04 3.37 -0.78
C THR A 80 -11.09 2.54 -1.61
N VAL A 81 -11.21 1.21 -1.58
CA VAL A 81 -10.48 0.31 -2.48
C VAL A 81 -11.34 -0.03 -3.69
N ALA A 82 -10.75 0.06 -4.88
CA ALA A 82 -11.41 -0.26 -6.14
C ALA A 82 -10.60 -1.24 -6.98
N GLY A 83 -11.28 -2.20 -7.60
CA GLY A 83 -10.65 -3.19 -8.45
C GLY A 83 -11.59 -4.38 -8.72
N THR A 84 -11.25 -5.31 -9.59
CA THR A 84 -9.91 -5.61 -10.03
C THR A 84 -9.82 -5.78 -11.53
N THR A 85 -8.62 -5.59 -12.07
CA THR A 85 -8.28 -6.09 -13.40
C THR A 85 -7.94 -7.57 -13.39
N ASP A 86 -7.85 -8.16 -14.58
CA ASP A 86 -7.43 -9.54 -14.79
C ASP A 86 -6.64 -9.60 -16.10
N ALA A 87 -5.36 -9.94 -16.02
CA ALA A 87 -4.48 -10.02 -17.17
C ALA A 87 -3.43 -11.10 -16.97
N HIS A 88 -3.15 -11.88 -18.03
CA HIS A 88 -2.06 -12.84 -18.00
C HIS A 88 -0.73 -12.16 -17.60
N SER A 89 0.04 -12.85 -16.76
CA SER A 89 1.28 -12.33 -16.20
C SER A 89 2.26 -13.48 -15.96
N GLU A 90 3.55 -13.20 -16.03
CA GLU A 90 4.57 -14.15 -15.58
C GLU A 90 4.66 -14.18 -14.05
N VAL A 91 5.20 -15.27 -13.50
CA VAL A 91 5.45 -15.36 -12.07
C VAL A 91 6.57 -14.41 -11.68
N THR A 92 6.32 -13.53 -10.71
CA THR A 92 7.30 -12.58 -10.17
C THR A 92 7.05 -12.35 -8.69
N PHE A 93 8.11 -12.08 -7.93
CA PHE A 93 8.02 -11.67 -6.53
C PHE A 93 7.56 -10.21 -6.37
N SER A 94 7.66 -9.41 -7.42
CA SER A 94 7.38 -7.97 -7.41
C SER A 94 6.41 -7.58 -8.54
N PRO A 95 5.14 -8.04 -8.49
CA PRO A 95 4.13 -7.64 -9.45
C PRO A 95 3.84 -6.13 -9.33
N LYS A 96 3.78 -5.42 -10.46
CA LYS A 96 3.58 -3.97 -10.49
C LYS A 96 2.25 -3.61 -11.17
N PRO A 97 1.53 -2.60 -10.70
CA PRO A 97 0.35 -2.10 -11.40
C PRO A 97 0.76 -1.37 -12.68
N ARG A 98 0.02 -1.56 -13.78
CA ARG A 98 0.24 -0.80 -15.02
C ARG A 98 -0.68 0.42 -15.05
N ASN A 99 -0.23 1.50 -15.67
CA ASN A 99 -1.06 2.70 -15.83
C ASN A 99 -2.36 2.42 -16.60
N SER A 100 -2.35 1.53 -17.59
CA SER A 100 -3.56 1.11 -18.30
C SER A 100 -4.59 0.44 -17.39
N ASP A 101 -4.14 -0.35 -16.40
CA ASP A 101 -5.03 -1.00 -15.44
C ASP A 101 -5.66 0.04 -14.49
N ILE A 102 -4.88 1.04 -14.07
CA ILE A 102 -5.36 2.14 -13.21
C ILE A 102 -6.40 3.00 -13.95
N GLU A 103 -6.11 3.40 -15.19
CA GLU A 103 -7.04 4.20 -16.00
C GLU A 103 -8.33 3.44 -16.31
N PHE A 104 -8.24 2.13 -16.57
CA PHE A 104 -9.41 1.28 -16.74
C PHE A 104 -10.31 1.34 -15.50
N ILE A 105 -9.76 1.12 -14.29
CA ILE A 105 -10.54 1.17 -13.05
C ILE A 105 -11.17 2.55 -12.85
N LEU A 106 -10.44 3.65 -13.08
CA LEU A 106 -10.96 5.00 -12.95
C LEU A 106 -12.10 5.27 -13.95
N ASN A 107 -11.99 4.77 -15.18
CA ASN A 107 -13.02 4.91 -16.21
C ASN A 107 -14.32 4.19 -15.84
N GLU A 108 -14.23 2.97 -15.31
CA GLU A 108 -15.41 2.22 -14.88
C GLU A 108 -16.10 2.92 -13.69
N ILE A 109 -15.34 3.38 -12.69
CA ILE A 109 -15.89 4.09 -11.52
C ILE A 109 -16.64 5.37 -11.92
N ARG A 110 -16.15 6.11 -12.93
CA ARG A 110 -16.80 7.34 -13.43
C ARG A 110 -18.26 7.11 -13.84
N GLY A 111 -18.58 5.92 -14.36
CA GLY A 111 -19.93 5.57 -14.81
C GLY A 111 -20.96 5.48 -13.68
N TYR A 112 -20.51 5.23 -12.44
CA TYR A 112 -21.39 4.96 -11.29
C TYR A 112 -21.56 6.14 -10.35
N LEU A 113 -20.71 7.15 -10.44
CA LEU A 113 -20.77 8.32 -9.55
C LEU A 113 -21.68 9.40 -10.13
N ASN A 114 -22.18 10.26 -9.23
CA ASN A 114 -22.92 11.44 -9.63
C ASN A 114 -22.06 12.31 -10.57
N LYS A 115 -22.65 12.88 -11.62
CA LYS A 115 -21.96 13.73 -12.61
C LYS A 115 -21.24 14.94 -11.99
N ASN A 116 -21.65 15.37 -10.79
CA ASN A 116 -21.00 16.45 -10.04
C ASN A 116 -19.70 16.02 -9.33
N ILE A 117 -19.40 14.71 -9.29
CA ILE A 117 -18.16 14.16 -8.72
C ILE A 117 -17.20 13.87 -9.86
N THR A 118 -16.08 14.58 -9.89
CA THR A 118 -15.01 14.33 -10.86
C THR A 118 -14.05 13.26 -10.35
N VAL A 119 -13.98 12.10 -11.02
CA VAL A 119 -12.97 11.07 -10.72
C VAL A 119 -11.64 11.44 -11.36
N ARG A 120 -10.65 11.73 -10.51
CA ARG A 120 -9.34 12.28 -10.88
C ARG A 120 -8.25 11.22 -10.75
N ARG A 121 -7.28 11.24 -11.65
CA ARG A 121 -6.09 10.36 -11.55
C ARG A 121 -5.25 10.71 -10.32
N GLY A 122 -5.23 11.97 -9.91
CA GLY A 122 -4.55 12.45 -8.72
C GLY A 122 -5.15 11.97 -7.39
N ASP A 123 -6.38 11.45 -7.40
CA ASP A 123 -7.02 10.88 -6.21
C ASP A 123 -6.53 9.45 -5.93
N VAL A 124 -5.76 8.83 -6.83
CA VAL A 124 -5.16 7.52 -6.57
C VAL A 124 -4.03 7.68 -5.56
N MET A 125 -4.28 7.21 -4.34
CA MET A 125 -3.37 7.28 -3.19
C MET A 125 -2.39 6.11 -3.15
N SER A 126 -2.77 4.98 -3.73
CA SER A 126 -1.90 3.84 -4.01
C SER A 126 -2.50 2.99 -5.13
N ALA A 127 -1.67 2.17 -5.77
CA ALA A 127 -2.12 1.12 -6.67
C ALA A 127 -1.22 -0.09 -6.51
N TRP A 128 -1.77 -1.30 -6.49
CA TRP A 128 -0.97 -2.50 -6.26
C TRP A 128 -1.49 -3.65 -7.09
N SER A 129 -0.59 -4.59 -7.39
CA SER A 129 -0.88 -5.77 -8.19
C SER A 129 -0.62 -7.04 -7.38
N GLY A 130 -1.45 -8.06 -7.59
CA GLY A 130 -1.25 -9.38 -7.01
C GLY A 130 -1.40 -10.47 -8.07
N LEU A 131 -0.67 -11.56 -7.91
CA LEU A 131 -0.76 -12.73 -8.79
C LEU A 131 -1.76 -13.75 -8.25
N ARG A 132 -2.75 -14.09 -9.07
CA ARG A 132 -3.70 -15.17 -8.82
C ARG A 132 -3.09 -16.48 -9.33
N PRO A 133 -2.95 -17.52 -8.50
CA PRO A 133 -2.44 -18.82 -8.92
C PRO A 133 -3.55 -19.63 -9.59
N LEU A 134 -4.03 -19.24 -10.77
CA LEU A 134 -5.05 -20.05 -11.46
C LEU A 134 -4.43 -21.40 -11.88
N VAL A 135 -5.22 -22.46 -11.90
CA VAL A 135 -4.70 -23.80 -12.21
C VAL A 135 -5.40 -24.43 -13.40
N ARG A 136 -4.62 -25.14 -14.21
CA ARG A 136 -5.12 -26.10 -15.20
C ARG A 136 -5.15 -27.47 -14.54
N ASP A 137 -6.27 -28.16 -14.67
CA ASP A 137 -6.39 -29.54 -14.22
C ASP A 137 -5.71 -30.46 -15.27
N PRO A 138 -4.59 -31.11 -14.95
CA PRO A 138 -3.89 -31.97 -15.90
C PRO A 138 -4.71 -33.21 -16.30
N ASN A 139 -5.76 -33.55 -15.53
CA ASN A 139 -6.63 -34.70 -15.80
C ASN A 139 -7.84 -34.37 -16.70
N LYS A 140 -7.99 -33.10 -17.12
CA LYS A 140 -9.07 -32.68 -18.02
C LYS A 140 -8.50 -32.16 -19.34
N SER A 141 -9.03 -32.66 -20.45
CA SER A 141 -8.63 -32.27 -21.81
C SER A 141 -9.12 -30.88 -22.23
N ASP A 142 -10.07 -30.30 -21.50
CA ASP A 142 -10.65 -28.99 -21.81
C ASP A 142 -9.77 -27.84 -21.30
N THR A 143 -8.89 -27.37 -22.18
CA THR A 143 -7.89 -26.32 -21.91
C THR A 143 -8.48 -24.93 -21.69
N LYS A 144 -9.79 -24.72 -21.87
CA LYS A 144 -10.45 -23.41 -21.77
C LYS A 144 -11.04 -23.08 -20.40
N SER A 145 -11.26 -24.07 -19.53
CA SER A 145 -11.80 -23.82 -18.18
C SER A 145 -10.67 -23.86 -17.13
N LEU A 146 -9.99 -22.74 -16.93
CA LEU A 146 -9.12 -22.57 -15.76
C LEU A 146 -9.96 -22.85 -14.50
N ALA A 147 -9.59 -23.87 -13.73
CA ALA A 147 -10.32 -24.22 -12.53
C ALA A 147 -10.08 -23.11 -11.49
N ARG A 148 -11.17 -22.47 -11.04
CA ARG A 148 -11.13 -21.53 -9.90
C ARG A 148 -11.13 -22.26 -8.53
N ASN A 149 -11.01 -23.58 -8.55
CA ASN A 149 -10.87 -24.43 -7.37
C ASN A 149 -9.39 -24.73 -7.13
N HIS A 150 -9.06 -25.28 -5.96
CA HIS A 150 -7.74 -25.83 -5.71
C HIS A 150 -7.64 -27.27 -6.20
N ILE A 151 -6.40 -27.71 -6.41
CA ILE A 151 -6.02 -29.09 -6.71
C ILE A 151 -4.98 -29.53 -5.70
N ILE A 152 -5.01 -30.82 -5.35
CA ILE A 152 -4.02 -31.46 -4.49
C ILE A 152 -3.42 -32.62 -5.29
N GLU A 153 -2.12 -32.58 -5.47
CA GLU A 153 -1.34 -33.58 -6.21
C GLU A 153 -0.29 -34.18 -5.27
N VAL A 154 -0.13 -35.51 -5.31
CA VAL A 154 0.95 -36.20 -4.62
C VAL A 154 1.82 -36.84 -5.70
N ALA A 155 3.07 -36.40 -5.80
CA ALA A 155 4.00 -36.93 -6.79
C ALA A 155 4.44 -38.35 -6.40
N ASP A 156 4.24 -39.31 -7.30
CA ASP A 156 4.52 -40.74 -7.04
C ASP A 156 6.00 -41.04 -6.81
N ASP A 157 6.89 -40.25 -7.42
CA ASP A 157 8.34 -40.44 -7.40
C ASP A 157 9.02 -39.93 -6.12
N SER A 158 8.56 -38.78 -5.64
CA SER A 158 9.19 -38.00 -4.56
C SER A 158 8.33 -37.93 -3.30
N GLY A 159 7.05 -38.30 -3.40
CA GLY A 159 6.06 -38.11 -2.33
C GLY A 159 5.72 -36.65 -2.06
N LEU A 160 6.15 -35.70 -2.91
CA LEU A 160 5.86 -34.28 -2.72
C LEU A 160 4.35 -34.04 -2.78
N VAL A 161 3.78 -33.46 -1.71
CA VAL A 161 2.37 -33.07 -1.67
C VAL A 161 2.29 -31.62 -2.13
N THR A 162 1.54 -31.34 -3.20
CA THR A 162 1.37 -29.98 -3.73
C THR A 162 -0.09 -29.56 -3.64
N ILE A 163 -0.32 -28.35 -3.12
CA ILE A 163 -1.60 -27.65 -3.26
C ILE A 163 -1.42 -26.45 -4.19
N ALA A 164 -2.25 -26.38 -5.22
CA ALA A 164 -2.25 -25.29 -6.20
C ALA A 164 -3.67 -24.75 -6.38
N GLY A 165 -3.79 -23.46 -6.73
CA GLY A 165 -5.11 -22.84 -6.93
C GLY A 165 -5.78 -22.40 -5.63
N GLY A 166 -7.11 -22.34 -5.70
CA GLY A 166 -7.94 -22.02 -4.54
C GLY A 166 -8.19 -20.53 -4.30
N LYS A 167 -8.88 -20.24 -3.19
CA LYS A 167 -9.28 -18.89 -2.79
C LYS A 167 -8.96 -18.67 -1.32
N TRP A 168 -8.72 -17.41 -0.96
CA TRP A 168 -8.57 -17.03 0.44
C TRP A 168 -9.78 -17.46 1.28
N THR A 169 -11.00 -17.34 0.78
CA THR A 169 -12.22 -17.72 1.51
C THR A 169 -12.30 -19.20 1.87
N THR A 170 -11.61 -20.08 1.15
CA THR A 170 -11.63 -21.53 1.35
C THR A 170 -10.37 -22.06 2.04
N TYR A 171 -9.45 -21.20 2.50
CA TYR A 171 -8.11 -21.58 2.97
C TYR A 171 -8.12 -22.68 4.04
N ARG A 172 -9.04 -22.61 5.01
CA ARG A 172 -9.10 -23.61 6.10
C ARG A 172 -9.48 -24.99 5.57
N HIS A 173 -10.46 -25.06 4.66
CA HIS A 173 -10.87 -26.32 4.04
C HIS A 173 -9.76 -26.91 3.17
N MET A 174 -9.11 -26.05 2.38
CA MET A 174 -7.95 -26.41 1.57
C MET A 174 -6.80 -26.97 2.43
N ALA A 175 -6.51 -26.34 3.56
CA ALA A 175 -5.49 -26.81 4.50
C ALA A 175 -5.86 -28.19 5.07
N GLN A 176 -7.13 -28.39 5.45
CA GLN A 176 -7.60 -29.68 5.95
C GLN A 176 -7.39 -30.79 4.90
N GLU A 177 -7.89 -30.61 3.67
CA GLU A 177 -7.74 -31.61 2.60
C GLU A 177 -6.26 -31.87 2.26
N THR A 178 -5.42 -30.84 2.29
CA THR A 178 -3.97 -31.00 2.05
C THR A 178 -3.30 -31.82 3.14
N VAL A 179 -3.65 -31.58 4.41
CA VAL A 179 -3.12 -32.33 5.54
C VAL A 179 -3.63 -33.78 5.51
N ASP A 180 -4.89 -34.01 5.16
CA ASP A 180 -5.47 -35.35 5.01
C ASP A 180 -4.75 -36.14 3.89
N ALA A 181 -4.46 -35.49 2.75
CA ALA A 181 -3.68 -36.08 1.67
C ALA A 181 -2.24 -36.40 2.11
N ALA A 182 -1.59 -35.51 2.86
CA ALA A 182 -0.26 -35.73 3.40
C ALA A 182 -0.21 -36.89 4.42
N ILE A 183 -1.22 -37.00 5.28
CA ILE A 183 -1.36 -38.10 6.24
C ILE A 183 -1.44 -39.44 5.50
N LYS A 184 -2.31 -39.51 4.48
CA LYS A 184 -2.49 -40.71 3.67
C LYS A 184 -1.24 -41.08 2.88
N ALA A 185 -0.61 -40.12 2.20
CA ALA A 185 0.54 -40.36 1.35
C ALA A 185 1.80 -40.80 2.12
N HIS A 186 1.98 -40.34 3.36
CA HIS A 186 3.19 -40.59 4.15
C HIS A 186 2.94 -41.46 5.39
N ASP A 187 1.80 -42.16 5.44
CA ASP A 187 1.36 -42.99 6.56
C ASP A 187 1.54 -42.32 7.94
N LEU A 188 1.24 -41.03 8.03
CA LEU A 188 1.37 -40.27 9.28
C LEU A 188 0.29 -40.71 10.27
N LYS A 189 0.61 -40.72 11.56
CA LYS A 189 -0.30 -41.14 12.63
C LYS A 189 -0.63 -39.95 13.54
N PRO A 190 -1.58 -39.07 13.17
CA PRO A 190 -2.02 -38.00 14.05
C PRO A 190 -2.73 -38.56 15.28
N LYS A 191 -2.72 -37.81 16.39
CA LYS A 191 -3.38 -38.22 17.64
C LYS A 191 -4.90 -38.01 17.61
N ASN A 192 -5.37 -37.01 16.86
CA ASN A 192 -6.75 -36.58 16.78
C ASN A 192 -7.08 -36.24 15.32
N ASP A 193 -8.38 -36.16 15.01
CA ASP A 193 -8.88 -35.60 13.77
C ASP A 193 -8.65 -34.08 13.68
N CYS A 194 -8.96 -33.48 12.52
CA CYS A 194 -8.84 -32.05 12.30
C CYS A 194 -9.74 -31.23 13.26
N ILE A 195 -9.12 -30.41 14.11
CA ILE A 195 -9.82 -29.55 15.09
C ILE A 195 -9.90 -28.08 14.66
N THR A 196 -9.57 -27.77 13.40
CA THR A 196 -9.50 -26.36 12.94
C THR A 196 -10.87 -25.70 12.82
N ALA A 197 -11.95 -26.48 12.69
CA ALA A 197 -13.30 -25.98 12.71
C ALA A 197 -13.66 -25.50 14.14
N GLY A 198 -13.71 -24.17 14.33
CA GLY A 198 -13.97 -23.55 15.63
C GLY A 198 -12.72 -23.14 16.42
N LEU A 199 -11.52 -23.40 15.89
CA LEU A 199 -10.28 -22.89 16.49
C LEU A 199 -10.21 -21.37 16.31
N LEU A 200 -10.21 -20.63 17.42
CA LEU A 200 -10.02 -19.18 17.40
C LEU A 200 -8.57 -18.83 17.08
N LEU A 201 -8.39 -17.89 16.15
CA LEU A 201 -7.07 -17.33 15.87
C LEU A 201 -6.64 -16.37 16.98
N GLU A 202 -5.35 -16.08 17.02
CA GLU A 202 -4.79 -15.08 17.93
C GLU A 202 -5.50 -13.72 17.74
N GLY A 203 -5.80 -13.03 18.85
CA GLY A 203 -6.60 -11.80 18.84
C GLY A 203 -8.11 -12.03 19.06
N ALA A 204 -8.64 -13.23 18.80
CA ALA A 204 -10.10 -13.43 18.79
C ALA A 204 -10.74 -13.80 20.14
N HIS A 205 -9.97 -14.19 21.16
CA HIS A 205 -10.52 -14.87 22.34
C HIS A 205 -11.35 -13.96 23.24
N ASN A 206 -10.89 -12.72 23.45
CA ASN A 206 -11.58 -11.72 24.27
C ASN A 206 -11.96 -10.48 23.45
N TRP A 207 -12.24 -10.67 22.15
CA TRP A 207 -12.68 -9.57 21.31
C TRP A 207 -14.17 -9.27 21.54
N ASP A 208 -14.48 -7.98 21.67
CA ASP A 208 -15.85 -7.47 21.68
C ASP A 208 -15.93 -6.10 20.96
N PRO A 209 -17.10 -5.69 20.43
CA PRO A 209 -17.23 -4.42 19.71
C PRO A 209 -16.94 -3.15 20.54
N LEU A 210 -16.99 -3.24 21.87
CA LEU A 210 -16.72 -2.15 22.80
C LEU A 210 -15.30 -2.19 23.38
N LEU A 211 -14.45 -3.14 22.97
CA LEU A 211 -13.06 -3.27 23.44
C LEU A 211 -12.28 -1.96 23.34
N TYR A 212 -12.53 -1.16 22.30
CA TYR A 212 -11.89 0.13 22.11
C TYR A 212 -12.18 1.12 23.26
N VAL A 213 -13.34 1.02 23.92
CA VAL A 213 -13.70 1.88 25.06
C VAL A 213 -12.73 1.64 26.21
N HIS A 214 -12.37 0.38 26.48
CA HIS A 214 -11.40 0.03 27.50
C HIS A 214 -9.99 0.55 27.16
N LEU A 215 -9.58 0.51 25.89
CA LEU A 215 -8.31 1.12 25.47
C LEU A 215 -8.29 2.65 25.73
N VAL A 216 -9.42 3.33 25.49
CA VAL A 216 -9.55 4.77 25.77
C VAL A 216 -9.53 5.05 27.27
N GLN A 217 -10.32 4.31 28.06
CA GLN A 217 -10.50 4.55 29.50
C GLN A 217 -9.26 4.16 30.32
N ASP A 218 -8.63 3.03 30.00
CA ASP A 218 -7.56 2.46 30.81
C ASP A 218 -6.18 3.05 30.45
N TYR A 219 -5.98 3.43 29.18
CA TYR A 219 -4.67 3.91 28.68
C TYR A 219 -4.69 5.39 28.25
N GLY A 220 -5.86 6.00 28.02
CA GLY A 220 -5.95 7.36 27.50
C GLY A 220 -5.53 7.48 26.04
N ILE A 221 -5.81 6.46 25.23
CA ILE A 221 -5.56 6.44 23.78
C ILE A 221 -6.68 7.19 23.05
N GLU A 222 -6.36 7.85 21.93
CA GLU A 222 -7.33 8.52 21.08
C GLU A 222 -8.36 7.54 20.48
N VAL A 223 -9.62 7.97 20.33
CA VAL A 223 -10.74 7.07 20.01
C VAL A 223 -10.55 6.33 18.69
N ASP A 224 -10.12 7.00 17.63
CA ASP A 224 -9.92 6.37 16.32
C ASP A 224 -8.73 5.40 16.32
N VAL A 225 -7.68 5.69 17.09
CA VAL A 225 -6.54 4.79 17.32
C VAL A 225 -7.00 3.57 18.11
N ALA A 226 -7.78 3.75 19.18
CA ALA A 226 -8.32 2.65 19.96
C ALA A 226 -9.21 1.72 19.10
N GLN A 227 -10.06 2.28 18.25
CA GLN A 227 -10.86 1.52 17.28
C GLN A 227 -9.99 0.77 16.29
N HIS A 228 -8.96 1.43 15.75
CA HIS A 228 -7.97 0.79 14.87
C HIS A 228 -7.29 -0.40 15.55
N LEU A 229 -6.79 -0.23 16.77
CA LEU A 229 -6.12 -1.31 17.49
C LEU A 229 -7.07 -2.47 17.77
N ALA A 230 -8.27 -2.19 18.26
CA ALA A 230 -9.28 -3.21 18.54
C ALA A 230 -9.69 -4.00 17.28
N ASN A 231 -9.87 -3.33 16.15
CA ASN A 231 -10.29 -3.97 14.90
C ASN A 231 -9.19 -4.81 14.23
N ASN A 232 -7.91 -4.52 14.50
CA ASN A 232 -6.79 -5.18 13.82
C ASN A 232 -6.10 -6.24 14.67
N TYR A 233 -5.98 -6.01 15.97
CA TYR A 233 -5.28 -6.91 16.89
C TYR A 233 -6.24 -7.68 17.81
N GLY A 234 -7.51 -7.34 17.81
CA GLY A 234 -8.48 -7.91 18.73
C GLY A 234 -8.06 -7.75 20.19
N ASP A 235 -8.08 -8.83 20.97
CA ASP A 235 -7.60 -8.83 22.35
C ASP A 235 -6.10 -8.58 22.51
N ARG A 236 -5.30 -8.66 21.43
CA ARG A 236 -3.89 -8.25 21.42
C ARG A 236 -3.72 -6.73 21.39
N ALA A 237 -4.77 -5.95 21.17
CA ALA A 237 -4.72 -4.50 21.22
C ALA A 237 -4.17 -3.98 22.57
N PHE A 238 -4.48 -4.65 23.69
CA PHE A 238 -3.94 -4.31 25.00
C PHE A 238 -2.43 -4.55 25.11
N VAL A 239 -1.89 -5.54 24.39
CA VAL A 239 -0.44 -5.77 24.31
C VAL A 239 0.24 -4.60 23.60
N VAL A 240 -0.36 -4.09 22.52
CA VAL A 240 0.13 -2.90 21.81
C VAL A 240 0.02 -1.65 22.68
N ALA A 241 -1.13 -1.45 23.35
CA ALA A 241 -1.36 -0.30 24.24
C ALA A 241 -0.32 -0.21 25.36
N ARG A 242 0.10 -1.35 25.94
CA ARG A 242 1.16 -1.40 26.96
C ARG A 242 2.55 -1.02 26.46
N LEU A 243 2.79 -1.09 25.15
CA LEU A 243 4.05 -0.64 24.53
C LEU A 243 4.04 0.86 24.22
N CYS A 244 2.87 1.51 24.28
CA CYS A 244 2.74 2.93 23.97
C CYS A 244 3.48 3.79 24.99
N LYS A 245 4.23 4.77 24.49
CA LYS A 245 4.91 5.77 25.31
C LYS A 245 3.96 6.93 25.60
N MET A 246 4.23 7.63 26.70
CA MET A 246 3.57 8.90 27.03
C MET A 246 3.82 9.93 25.92
N THR A 247 2.78 10.67 25.55
CA THR A 247 2.88 11.72 24.52
C THR A 247 3.36 13.06 25.10
N GLY A 248 3.25 13.24 26.42
CA GLY A 248 3.46 14.53 27.09
C GLY A 248 2.30 15.53 26.92
N LYS A 249 1.22 15.15 26.24
CA LYS A 249 0.01 15.96 26.07
C LYS A 249 -1.00 15.67 27.17
N ARG A 250 -1.95 16.60 27.38
CA ARG A 250 -3.14 16.34 28.22
C ARG A 250 -4.01 15.22 27.63
N TRP A 251 -4.08 15.18 26.31
CA TRP A 251 -4.77 14.15 25.54
C TRP A 251 -4.18 14.06 24.12
N PRO A 252 -4.04 12.87 23.52
CA PRO A 252 -4.08 11.55 24.17
C PRO A 252 -2.92 11.39 25.17
N ILE A 253 -3.09 10.57 26.20
CA ILE A 253 -2.10 10.37 27.28
C ILE A 253 -0.91 9.54 26.75
N VAL A 254 -1.20 8.45 26.04
CA VAL A 254 -0.22 7.56 25.42
C VAL A 254 -0.53 7.34 23.94
N GLY A 255 0.50 6.91 23.20
CA GLY A 255 0.39 6.55 21.79
C GLY A 255 0.85 7.68 20.88
N ASN A 256 2.07 7.56 20.35
CA ASN A 256 2.59 8.48 19.36
C ASN A 256 2.28 7.96 17.97
N ARG A 257 1.50 8.73 17.19
CA ARG A 257 1.21 8.39 15.80
C ARG A 257 2.49 8.42 14.96
N LEU A 258 2.61 7.48 14.03
CA LEU A 258 3.63 7.52 12.98
C LEU A 258 3.34 8.64 11.98
N HIS A 259 2.07 8.85 11.65
CA HIS A 259 1.60 9.87 10.71
C HIS A 259 0.37 10.59 11.28
N GLY A 260 0.24 11.90 11.07
CA GLY A 260 -0.83 12.71 11.66
C GLY A 260 -2.25 12.27 11.26
N GLU A 261 -2.42 11.84 10.00
CA GLU A 261 -3.73 11.48 9.44
C GLU A 261 -4.14 10.01 9.62
N PHE A 262 -3.21 9.13 10.01
CA PHE A 262 -3.47 7.70 10.12
C PHE A 262 -3.40 7.23 11.58
N PRO A 263 -4.18 6.22 11.98
CA PRO A 263 -4.24 5.74 13.36
C PRO A 263 -3.08 4.80 13.75
N PHE A 264 -1.99 4.79 12.98
CA PHE A 264 -0.85 3.90 13.21
C PHE A 264 0.09 4.48 14.26
N LEU A 265 0.50 3.67 15.22
CA LEU A 265 1.40 4.05 16.32
C LEU A 265 2.83 3.54 16.15
N ASP A 266 3.79 4.25 16.76
CA ASP A 266 5.17 3.78 16.91
C ASP A 266 5.25 2.42 17.62
N ALA A 267 4.40 2.21 18.63
CA ALA A 267 4.26 0.96 19.37
C ALA A 267 3.83 -0.25 18.51
N GLU A 268 3.11 -0.03 17.40
CA GLU A 268 2.76 -1.11 16.47
C GLU A 268 4.00 -1.60 15.70
N VAL A 269 5.00 -0.75 15.46
CA VAL A 269 6.27 -1.17 14.88
C VAL A 269 7.00 -2.12 15.84
N ASP A 270 7.01 -1.78 17.14
CA ASP A 270 7.58 -2.63 18.18
C ASP A 270 6.84 -3.97 18.30
N HIS A 271 5.51 -3.95 18.17
CA HIS A 271 4.70 -5.16 18.17
C HIS A 271 4.91 -6.02 16.93
N ALA A 272 4.99 -5.40 15.74
CA ALA A 272 5.21 -6.07 14.46
C ALA A 272 6.46 -6.96 14.47
N MET A 273 7.54 -6.54 15.15
CA MET A 273 8.76 -7.35 15.29
C MET A 273 8.56 -8.59 16.16
N LYS A 274 7.61 -8.56 17.12
CA LYS A 274 7.19 -9.76 17.86
C LYS A 274 6.37 -10.70 16.98
N GLU A 275 5.69 -10.15 15.98
CA GLU A 275 4.99 -10.89 14.93
C GLU A 275 5.91 -11.22 13.73
N TYR A 276 7.21 -11.38 13.98
CA TYR A 276 8.22 -11.79 13.01
C TYR A 276 8.44 -10.84 11.83
N ALA A 277 8.11 -9.55 11.95
CA ALA A 277 8.54 -8.56 10.97
C ALA A 277 10.06 -8.38 11.02
N CYS A 278 10.73 -8.67 9.91
CA CYS A 278 12.20 -8.63 9.79
C CYS A 278 12.68 -7.52 8.86
N THR A 279 11.78 -6.92 8.08
CA THR A 279 12.07 -5.87 7.11
C THR A 279 11.15 -4.68 7.27
N THR A 280 11.58 -3.50 6.84
CA THR A 280 10.73 -2.30 6.83
C THR A 280 9.45 -2.53 6.01
N VAL A 281 9.55 -3.30 4.91
CA VAL A 281 8.41 -3.67 4.06
C VAL A 281 7.40 -4.53 4.82
N ASP A 282 7.84 -5.45 5.70
CA ASP A 282 6.91 -6.22 6.55
C ASP A 282 6.02 -5.32 7.39
N VAL A 283 6.60 -4.24 7.94
CA VAL A 283 5.86 -3.29 8.79
C VAL A 283 4.91 -2.45 7.96
N ILE A 284 5.41 -1.69 6.97
CA ILE A 284 4.59 -0.71 6.25
C ILE A 284 3.54 -1.35 5.34
N ALA A 285 3.80 -2.56 4.84
CA ALA A 285 2.93 -3.24 3.89
C ALA A 285 2.03 -4.28 4.57
N ARG A 286 2.58 -5.15 5.43
CA ARG A 286 1.86 -6.34 5.92
C ARG A 286 1.25 -6.17 7.31
N ARG A 287 1.88 -5.38 8.20
CA ARG A 287 1.40 -5.18 9.58
C ARG A 287 0.53 -3.92 9.70
N LEU A 288 1.03 -2.79 9.22
CA LEU A 288 0.29 -1.51 9.23
C LEU A 288 -0.60 -1.34 7.99
N ARG A 289 -0.11 -1.77 6.82
CA ARG A 289 -0.72 -1.57 5.49
C ARG A 289 -0.78 -0.11 5.03
N ILE A 290 -0.03 0.81 5.64
CA ILE A 290 0.03 2.22 5.23
C ILE A 290 0.47 2.37 3.76
N ALA A 291 1.38 1.52 3.28
CA ALA A 291 1.83 1.50 1.88
C ALA A 291 0.72 1.15 0.88
N PHE A 292 -0.27 0.36 1.32
CA PHE A 292 -1.46 0.06 0.53
C PHE A 292 -2.52 1.15 0.62
N LEU A 293 -2.51 2.02 1.64
CA LEU A 293 -3.51 3.08 1.79
C LEU A 293 -3.09 4.37 1.11
N ASN A 294 -1.84 4.78 1.31
CA ASN A 294 -1.31 6.05 0.81
C ASN A 294 0.22 5.98 0.70
N THR A 295 0.74 6.08 -0.53
CA THR A 295 2.18 6.01 -0.82
C THR A 295 2.96 7.21 -0.27
N TYR A 296 2.36 8.39 -0.17
CA TYR A 296 3.00 9.58 0.40
C TYR A 296 3.17 9.42 1.91
N ALA A 297 2.08 9.07 2.59
CA ALA A 297 2.12 8.82 4.03
C ALA A 297 3.09 7.67 4.36
N ALA A 298 3.16 6.64 3.50
CA ALA A 298 4.13 5.57 3.65
C ALA A 298 5.58 6.06 3.55
N HIS A 299 5.90 6.97 2.62
CA HIS A 299 7.23 7.60 2.51
C HIS A 299 7.55 8.46 3.74
N GLU A 300 6.60 9.28 4.21
CA GLU A 300 6.79 10.21 5.33
C GLU A 300 7.12 9.49 6.66
N VAL A 301 6.66 8.25 6.83
CA VAL A 301 6.93 7.46 8.06
C VAL A 301 8.19 6.59 7.99
N LEU A 302 8.82 6.43 6.82
CA LEU A 302 9.90 5.43 6.64
C LEU A 302 11.06 5.62 7.60
N ASP A 303 11.56 6.86 7.74
CA ASP A 303 12.72 7.13 8.58
C ASP A 303 12.46 6.76 10.04
N LEU A 304 11.26 7.08 10.54
CA LEU A 304 10.87 6.73 11.91
C LEU A 304 10.73 5.22 12.09
N VAL A 305 10.08 4.52 11.15
CA VAL A 305 9.94 3.06 11.20
C VAL A 305 11.31 2.38 11.19
N VAL A 306 12.21 2.79 10.28
CA VAL A 306 13.57 2.25 10.18
C VAL A 306 14.35 2.51 11.47
N GLN A 307 14.25 3.71 12.06
CA GLN A 307 14.91 4.02 13.34
C GLN A 307 14.43 3.12 14.49
N ILE A 308 13.12 2.89 14.60
CA ILE A 308 12.54 2.01 15.64
C ILE A 308 13.04 0.57 15.44
N MET A 309 12.93 0.05 14.21
CA MET A 309 13.39 -1.31 13.88
C MET A 309 14.89 -1.46 14.10
N ALA A 310 15.70 -0.50 13.67
CA ALA A 310 17.14 -0.53 13.81
C ALA A 310 17.59 -0.62 15.26
N LYS A 311 16.93 0.13 16.16
CA LYS A 311 17.20 0.08 17.59
C LYS A 311 16.91 -1.30 18.17
N ARG A 312 15.84 -1.96 17.73
CA ARG A 312 15.39 -3.24 18.29
C ARG A 312 16.14 -4.43 17.71
N LEU A 313 16.45 -4.40 16.42
CA LEU A 313 17.14 -5.46 15.67
C LEU A 313 18.66 -5.25 15.60
N ASN A 314 19.17 -4.18 16.22
CA ASN A 314 20.59 -3.79 16.21
C ASN A 314 21.15 -3.61 14.79
N TRP A 315 20.42 -2.93 13.91
CA TRP A 315 20.87 -2.68 12.54
C TRP A 315 22.05 -1.72 12.51
N SER A 316 23.02 -2.03 11.65
CA SER A 316 24.08 -1.08 11.29
C SER A 316 23.52 0.05 10.40
N ARG A 317 24.25 1.16 10.30
CA ARG A 317 23.90 2.26 9.37
C ARG A 317 23.71 1.78 7.93
N LYS A 318 24.57 0.87 7.47
CA LYS A 318 24.47 0.26 6.13
C LYS A 318 23.17 -0.53 5.96
N GLU A 319 22.76 -1.26 6.99
CA GLU A 319 21.51 -2.01 6.96
C GLU A 319 20.29 -1.08 7.00
N MET A 320 20.34 0.01 7.77
CA MET A 320 19.30 1.05 7.75
C MET A 320 19.12 1.65 6.35
N GLU A 321 20.23 2.01 5.69
CA GLU A 321 20.21 2.54 4.32
C GLU A 321 19.64 1.51 3.33
N ARG A 322 20.03 0.23 3.45
CA ARG A 322 19.48 -0.86 2.63
C ARG A 322 17.98 -1.04 2.82
N GLN A 323 17.50 -1.02 4.07
CA GLN A 323 16.09 -1.18 4.42
C GLN A 323 15.25 0.00 3.95
N LEU A 324 15.80 1.22 4.05
CA LEU A 324 15.16 2.43 3.53
C LEU A 324 15.02 2.37 2.01
N GLN A 325 16.08 2.00 1.30
CA GLN A 325 16.05 1.87 -0.15
C GLN A 325 15.06 0.80 -0.61
N MET A 326 15.10 -0.38 0.01
CA MET A 326 14.16 -1.47 -0.28
C MET A 326 12.70 -1.04 -0.06
N ALA A 327 12.41 -0.31 1.01
CA ALA A 327 11.06 0.19 1.26
C ALA A 327 10.62 1.26 0.25
N ARG A 328 11.53 2.16 -0.14
CA ARG A 328 11.27 3.15 -1.20
C ARG A 328 11.00 2.47 -2.53
N ASP A 329 11.79 1.47 -2.90
CA ASP A 329 11.62 0.72 -4.14
C ASP A 329 10.27 0.00 -4.15
N PHE A 330 9.87 -0.62 -3.04
CA PHE A 330 8.55 -1.24 -2.88
C PHE A 330 7.41 -0.22 -3.06
N ILE A 331 7.45 0.93 -2.38
CA ILE A 331 6.43 1.98 -2.51
C ILE A 331 6.37 2.52 -3.95
N ASN A 332 7.53 2.76 -4.55
CA ASN A 332 7.65 3.34 -5.88
C ASN A 332 7.13 2.40 -6.96
N ASN A 333 7.57 1.15 -6.93
CA ASN A 333 7.35 0.20 -8.00
C ASN A 333 6.10 -0.65 -7.80
N GLU A 334 5.90 -1.19 -6.60
CA GLU A 334 4.86 -2.18 -6.33
C GLU A 334 3.56 -1.53 -5.85
N MET A 335 3.66 -0.38 -5.15
CA MET A 335 2.50 0.39 -4.67
C MET A 335 2.11 1.57 -5.58
N GLY A 336 2.67 1.65 -6.79
CA GLY A 336 2.13 2.46 -7.88
C GLY A 336 2.48 3.96 -7.86
N GLN A 337 3.40 4.40 -6.99
CA GLN A 337 3.84 5.80 -6.94
C GLN A 337 4.60 6.21 -8.21
N GLU A 338 5.41 5.33 -8.80
CA GLU A 338 6.09 5.62 -10.07
C GLU A 338 5.10 5.70 -11.24
N ALA A 339 4.11 4.81 -11.28
CA ALA A 339 3.03 4.86 -12.26
C ALA A 339 2.31 6.24 -12.23
N ARG A 340 2.12 6.80 -11.02
CA ARG A 340 1.62 8.17 -10.82
C ARG A 340 2.60 9.24 -11.33
N MET A 341 3.88 9.18 -10.97
CA MET A 341 4.89 10.15 -11.46
C MET A 341 4.99 10.15 -12.99
N GLN A 342 5.05 8.97 -13.62
CA GLN A 342 5.05 8.82 -15.07
C GLN A 342 3.77 9.42 -15.70
N SER A 343 2.60 9.19 -15.08
CA SER A 343 1.36 9.79 -15.54
C SER A 343 1.42 11.32 -15.51
N MET A 344 2.02 11.92 -14.46
CA MET A 344 2.22 13.37 -14.34
C MET A 344 3.15 13.93 -15.42
N SER A 345 4.30 13.29 -15.66
CA SER A 345 5.25 13.73 -16.70
C SER A 345 4.67 13.60 -18.11
N SER A 346 3.70 12.70 -18.32
CA SER A 346 3.04 12.52 -19.61
C SER A 346 1.84 13.45 -19.85
N VAL A 347 1.47 14.29 -18.88
CA VAL A 347 0.34 15.22 -19.02
C VAL A 347 0.65 16.22 -20.14
N PRO A 348 -0.15 16.28 -21.22
CA PRO A 348 0.01 17.31 -22.23
C PRO A 348 -0.12 18.70 -21.59
N LEU A 349 0.74 19.63 -22.00
CA LEU A 349 0.63 21.03 -21.60
C LEU A 349 -0.65 21.62 -22.19
N ASN A 350 -1.74 21.60 -21.41
CA ASN A 350 -3.06 22.08 -21.83
C ASN A 350 -3.42 23.36 -21.08
N LEU A 351 -2.46 24.29 -21.06
CA LEU A 351 -2.61 25.62 -20.49
C LEU A 351 -2.80 26.63 -21.63
N THR A 352 -3.70 27.60 -21.45
CA THR A 352 -3.80 28.73 -22.38
C THR A 352 -2.57 29.64 -22.24
N ARG A 353 -2.39 30.60 -23.15
CA ARG A 353 -1.29 31.57 -23.05
C ARG A 353 -1.38 32.39 -21.76
N GLU A 354 -2.60 32.77 -21.38
CA GLU A 354 -2.88 33.52 -20.16
C GLU A 354 -2.54 32.70 -18.91
N GLU A 355 -2.90 31.41 -18.89
CA GLU A 355 -2.60 30.51 -17.78
C GLU A 355 -1.10 30.22 -17.65
N MET A 356 -0.40 30.00 -18.79
CA MET A 356 1.06 29.86 -18.80
C MET A 356 1.74 31.13 -18.28
N GLN A 357 1.24 32.31 -18.66
CA GLN A 357 1.77 33.58 -18.19
C GLN A 357 1.57 33.74 -16.67
N ALA A 358 0.38 33.44 -16.16
CA ALA A 358 0.08 33.49 -14.73
C ALA A 358 0.94 32.49 -13.91
N ALA A 359 1.11 31.26 -14.41
CA ALA A 359 1.99 30.28 -13.78
C ALA A 359 3.46 30.75 -13.81
N LYS A 360 3.93 31.33 -14.92
CA LYS A 360 5.29 31.87 -15.04
C LYS A 360 5.53 33.04 -14.08
N GLU A 361 4.54 33.91 -13.89
CA GLU A 361 4.63 35.01 -12.92
C GLU A 361 4.82 34.50 -11.50
N ARG A 362 4.07 33.46 -11.11
CA ARG A 362 4.21 32.81 -9.80
C ARG A 362 5.54 32.08 -9.65
N PHE A 363 6.01 31.41 -10.70
CA PHE A 363 7.34 30.81 -10.72
C PHE A 363 8.42 31.87 -10.45
N ASN A 364 8.33 33.02 -11.12
CA ASN A 364 9.28 34.13 -10.94
C ASN A 364 9.18 34.80 -9.56
N GLN A 365 8.04 34.71 -8.88
CA GLN A 365 7.91 35.18 -7.48
C GLN A 365 8.74 34.32 -6.51
N LEU A 366 8.90 33.04 -6.82
CA LEU A 366 9.77 32.13 -6.08
C LEU A 366 11.23 32.25 -6.55
N ASP A 367 11.48 32.25 -7.86
CA ASP A 367 12.82 32.42 -8.46
C ASP A 367 13.20 33.91 -8.63
N ARG A 368 13.30 34.65 -7.52
CA ARG A 368 13.69 36.08 -7.54
C ARG A 368 15.07 36.31 -8.14
N ASP A 369 15.97 35.35 -7.95
CA ASP A 369 17.35 35.44 -8.41
C ASP A 369 17.47 35.10 -9.91
N ARG A 370 16.36 34.77 -10.59
CA ARG A 370 16.24 34.43 -12.03
C ARG A 370 17.20 33.32 -12.47
N LYS A 371 17.33 32.29 -11.65
CA LYS A 371 18.17 31.12 -11.91
C LYS A 371 17.56 30.17 -12.96
N GLY A 372 16.25 30.29 -13.20
CA GLY A 372 15.48 29.39 -14.07
C GLY A 372 14.95 28.15 -13.35
N HIS A 373 15.21 28.02 -12.04
CA HIS A 373 14.79 26.92 -11.19
C HIS A 373 14.52 27.41 -9.75
N ILE A 374 13.69 26.68 -9.01
CA ILE A 374 13.34 26.98 -7.61
C ILE A 374 13.97 25.92 -6.69
N THR A 375 14.72 26.38 -5.70
CA THR A 375 15.36 25.54 -4.67
C THR A 375 14.59 25.61 -3.34
N VAL A 376 14.90 24.70 -2.41
CA VAL A 376 14.38 24.74 -1.02
C VAL A 376 14.64 26.10 -0.36
N ASN A 377 15.79 26.71 -0.64
CA ASN A 377 16.15 28.02 -0.09
C ASN A 377 15.24 29.14 -0.62
N ASP A 378 14.78 29.06 -1.87
CA ASP A 378 13.87 30.04 -2.47
C ASP A 378 12.48 29.93 -1.86
N ILE A 379 11.99 28.70 -1.70
CA ILE A 379 10.73 28.41 -1.01
C ILE A 379 10.81 28.92 0.45
N ARG A 380 11.92 28.63 1.16
CA ARG A 380 12.16 29.13 2.53
C ARG A 380 12.11 30.65 2.61
N ARG A 381 12.79 31.33 1.67
CA ARG A 381 12.84 32.79 1.59
C ARG A 381 11.44 33.36 1.41
N HIS A 382 10.69 32.81 0.46
CA HIS A 382 9.32 33.24 0.17
C HIS A 382 8.39 33.11 1.39
N PHE A 383 8.42 31.97 2.10
CA PHE A 383 7.60 31.79 3.30
C PHE A 383 7.96 32.74 4.44
N ARG A 384 9.26 32.96 4.68
CA ARG A 384 9.72 33.90 5.72
C ARG A 384 9.27 35.33 5.44
N GLU A 385 9.32 35.77 4.18
CA GLU A 385 8.88 37.12 3.77
C GLU A 385 7.38 37.34 4.03
N HIS A 386 6.58 36.28 3.94
CA HIS A 386 5.14 36.32 4.20
C HIS A 386 4.77 35.97 5.66
N GLY A 387 5.75 36.02 6.58
CA GLY A 387 5.53 35.84 8.01
C GLY A 387 5.29 34.39 8.45
N ASN A 388 5.50 33.41 7.57
CA ASN A 388 5.32 32.00 7.88
C ASN A 388 6.67 31.34 8.15
N LYS A 389 6.80 30.73 9.34
CA LYS A 389 7.95 29.91 9.68
C LYS A 389 7.59 28.46 9.40
N ILE A 390 8.12 27.92 8.31
CA ILE A 390 7.93 26.53 7.92
C ILE A 390 9.14 25.71 8.37
N ASP A 391 8.86 24.50 8.86
CA ASP A 391 9.89 23.54 9.25
C ASP A 391 10.73 23.10 8.05
N GLU A 392 12.03 22.87 8.29
CA GLU A 392 12.99 22.57 7.23
C GLU A 392 12.68 21.27 6.50
N ARG A 393 12.15 20.27 7.23
CA ARG A 393 11.74 19.00 6.65
C ARG A 393 10.56 19.18 5.71
N LEU A 394 9.57 19.96 6.13
CA LEU A 394 8.38 20.24 5.31
C LEU A 394 8.77 20.97 4.01
N LEU A 395 9.76 21.87 4.01
CA LEU A 395 10.21 22.54 2.79
C LEU A 395 10.81 21.57 1.76
N HIS A 396 11.60 20.60 2.21
CA HIS A 396 12.14 19.55 1.35
C HIS A 396 11.02 18.64 0.82
N GLU A 397 10.04 18.30 1.67
CA GLU A 397 8.86 17.52 1.26
C GLU A 397 8.06 18.26 0.17
N LEU A 398 7.81 19.56 0.34
CA LEU A 398 7.10 20.39 -0.66
C LEU A 398 7.80 20.40 -2.01
N LEU A 399 9.14 20.51 -2.03
CA LEU A 399 9.90 20.51 -3.28
C LEU A 399 9.91 19.13 -3.94
N ASN A 400 10.16 18.08 -3.17
CA ASN A 400 10.21 16.71 -3.66
C ASN A 400 8.86 16.19 -4.20
N GLU A 401 7.73 16.83 -3.83
CA GLU A 401 6.42 16.54 -4.42
C GLU A 401 6.26 17.02 -5.87
N VAL A 402 7.02 18.05 -6.26
CA VAL A 402 6.85 18.76 -7.54
C VAL A 402 8.05 18.63 -8.45
N ASP A 403 9.22 18.29 -7.90
CA ASP A 403 10.43 17.90 -8.61
C ASP A 403 10.25 16.48 -9.19
N LEU A 404 9.94 16.42 -10.49
CA LEU A 404 9.61 15.19 -11.19
C LEU A 404 10.86 14.44 -11.65
N ASN A 405 11.94 15.16 -11.95
CA ASN A 405 13.21 14.59 -12.39
C ASN A 405 14.17 14.24 -11.23
N LYS A 406 13.81 14.63 -10.00
CA LYS A 406 14.54 14.41 -8.74
C LYS A 406 15.93 15.03 -8.72
N ASN A 407 16.13 16.16 -9.41
CA ASN A 407 17.41 16.88 -9.42
C ASN A 407 17.59 17.79 -8.19
N GLY A 408 16.57 17.91 -7.32
CA GLY A 408 16.58 18.77 -6.14
C GLY A 408 16.19 20.22 -6.42
N GLU A 409 15.69 20.51 -7.62
CA GLU A 409 15.30 21.83 -8.10
C GLU A 409 13.95 21.71 -8.83
N LEU A 410 13.11 22.75 -8.77
CA LEU A 410 11.86 22.79 -9.51
C LEU A 410 12.02 23.69 -10.74
N GLU A 411 12.03 23.09 -11.92
CA GLU A 411 12.18 23.78 -13.20
C GLU A 411 10.85 24.38 -13.69
N LEU A 412 10.90 25.40 -14.55
CA LEU A 412 9.69 26.03 -15.09
C LEU A 412 8.80 25.04 -15.87
N ALA A 413 9.41 24.06 -16.55
CA ALA A 413 8.69 23.03 -17.27
C ALA A 413 7.87 22.14 -16.32
N GLU A 414 8.46 21.72 -15.20
CA GLU A 414 7.79 20.95 -14.15
C GLU A 414 6.70 21.79 -13.48
N PHE A 415 6.94 23.09 -13.30
CA PHE A 415 5.94 24.02 -12.79
C PHE A 415 4.73 24.13 -13.73
N PHE A 416 4.92 24.20 -15.04
CA PHE A 416 3.80 24.16 -15.98
C PHE A 416 3.09 22.80 -16.00
N GLN A 417 3.83 21.69 -15.89
CA GLN A 417 3.24 20.36 -15.77
C GLN A 417 2.39 20.24 -14.51
N LEU A 418 2.83 20.81 -13.39
CA LEU A 418 2.08 20.89 -12.15
C LEU A 418 0.75 21.64 -12.32
N TYR A 419 0.76 22.83 -12.92
CA TYR A 419 -0.48 23.59 -13.18
C TYR A 419 -1.39 22.90 -14.19
N SER A 420 -0.82 22.31 -15.25
CA SER A 420 -1.57 21.52 -16.23
C SER A 420 -2.21 20.29 -15.56
N GLY A 421 -1.49 19.62 -14.66
CA GLY A 421 -1.96 18.48 -13.89
C GLY A 421 -3.09 18.85 -12.93
N LEU A 422 -3.01 20.00 -12.26
CA LEU A 422 -4.09 20.53 -11.42
C LEU A 422 -5.35 20.83 -12.23
N LYS A 423 -5.20 21.46 -13.40
CA LYS A 423 -6.32 21.79 -14.31
C LYS A 423 -6.99 20.53 -14.88
N THR A 424 -6.20 19.55 -15.30
CA THR A 424 -6.71 18.31 -15.91
C THR A 424 -7.16 17.27 -14.90
N GLY A 425 -6.95 17.50 -13.59
CA GLY A 425 -7.30 16.54 -12.54
C GLY A 425 -6.34 15.35 -12.41
N HIS A 426 -5.15 15.42 -13.01
CA HIS A 426 -4.07 14.48 -12.68
C HIS A 426 -3.44 14.77 -11.32
N ILE A 427 -3.66 15.98 -10.80
CA ILE A 427 -3.27 16.43 -9.47
C ILE A 427 -4.53 17.02 -8.81
N THR A 428 -4.84 16.61 -7.59
CA THR A 428 -6.06 17.01 -6.89
C THR A 428 -5.86 18.28 -6.08
N GLN A 429 -4.80 18.31 -5.28
CA GLN A 429 -4.27 19.46 -4.57
C GLN A 429 -2.76 19.31 -4.48
N ASN A 430 -2.04 20.42 -4.53
CA ASN A 430 -0.60 20.45 -4.28
C ASN A 430 -0.33 21.47 -3.18
N ARG A 431 0.43 21.06 -2.15
CA ARG A 431 0.68 21.88 -0.96
C ARG A 431 1.39 23.18 -1.35
N LEU A 432 2.41 23.12 -2.21
CA LEU A 432 3.15 24.29 -2.68
C LEU A 432 2.24 25.27 -3.42
N VAL A 433 1.45 24.80 -4.39
CA VAL A 433 0.55 25.68 -5.16
C VAL A 433 -0.51 26.31 -4.26
N ARG A 434 -1.09 25.55 -3.33
CA ARG A 434 -2.08 26.08 -2.38
C ARG A 434 -1.50 27.18 -1.51
N TYR A 435 -0.27 27.03 -1.01
CA TYR A 435 0.39 28.10 -0.27
C TYR A 435 0.60 29.35 -1.12
N LEU A 436 1.01 29.19 -2.39
CA LEU A 436 1.18 30.31 -3.31
C LEU A 436 -0.16 31.00 -3.61
N ASP A 437 -1.23 30.23 -3.80
CA ASP A 437 -2.58 30.75 -3.99
C ASP A 437 -3.06 31.56 -2.77
N GLU A 438 -2.99 30.98 -1.57
CA GLU A 438 -3.42 31.63 -0.33
C GLU A 438 -2.62 32.91 -0.04
N MET A 439 -1.35 32.98 -0.44
CA MET A 439 -0.52 34.17 -0.32
C MET A 439 -0.86 35.24 -1.35
N SER A 440 -1.09 34.86 -2.60
CA SER A 440 -1.46 35.82 -3.67
C SER A 440 -2.77 36.58 -3.38
N VAL A 441 -3.73 35.94 -2.70
CA VAL A 441 -5.01 36.57 -2.30
C VAL A 441 -4.81 37.64 -1.22
N LYS A 442 -3.80 37.49 -0.35
CA LYS A 442 -3.51 38.48 0.70
C LYS A 442 -2.89 39.77 0.14
N ASP A 443 -2.20 39.70 -0.99
CA ASP A 443 -1.62 40.88 -1.65
C ASP A 443 -2.68 41.77 -2.33
N VAL A 444 -3.78 41.19 -2.81
CA VAL A 444 -4.87 41.94 -3.48
C VAL A 444 -5.74 42.71 -2.48
N ALA A 445 -5.83 42.26 -1.22
CA ALA A 445 -6.66 42.89 -0.19
C ALA A 445 -6.05 44.14 0.46
N ARG A 446 -4.86 44.61 0.03
CA ARG A 446 -4.20 45.82 0.58
C ARG A 446 -4.18 47.03 -0.36
N SER A 447 -4.74 46.92 -1.55
CA SER A 447 -4.92 48.07 -2.46
C SER A 447 -6.37 48.52 -2.49
N GLY A 448 -6.81 49.29 -1.49
CA GLY A 448 -8.15 49.88 -1.53
C GLY A 448 -8.50 50.75 -0.33
N GLY A 449 -8.45 52.07 -0.53
CA GLY A 449 -9.33 53.00 0.18
C GLY A 449 -8.70 53.83 1.29
N GLY A 450 -7.82 54.76 0.92
CA GLY A 450 -7.77 56.04 1.63
C GLY A 450 -8.89 56.93 1.10
N PHE A 451 -9.80 57.33 1.98
CA PHE A 451 -10.60 58.55 1.88
C PHE A 451 -10.58 59.23 3.24
#